data_AF-A0A3B9PQ54-F1
#
_entry.id   AF-A0A3B9PQ54-F1
#
_cell.length_a   1.000
_cell.length_b   1.000
_cell.length_c   1.000
_cell.angle_alpha   90.00
_cell.angle_beta   90.00
_cell.angle_gamma   90.00
#
_symmetry.space_group_name_H-M   'P 1'
#
loop_
_entity.id
_entity.type
_entity.pdbx_description
1 polymer ?
#
loop_
_entity_poly.entity_id
_entity_poly.type
_entity_poly.pdbx_seq_one_letter_code
_entity_poly.pdbx_strand_id
1 'polypeptide(L)'
;NFADSRAVAASGLAVRDINFRRGTEGDGRVIVDLSSPDTGIDIRQQGGNLVVDFLNTALPEHLRRRSDVTDFGTPVTSMTAQQVGDRVRLTVIPNGLWEHNAYQSDNRFVLEVKRVVEDPNKLVQGTRGQFQGEKLSLNFQNVDVRSVLQVIADFTDFNIITSDSVQGNLTLRLKDVPWDQALDIILQAKGLDMRKNGNVIWIAPGDELAAREKLQLEAKAQIGDLEPLQTESFQINYHKAKEIFDFLKSKDQTMLSKRGSVVVDERSNKVFVTDVGSRLQALRRLVQEIDVAPRQVLIEARIVEANKTFARDLGVRLGFGSRKPWSINNGGAKIGFGSSEFVNLTPNATTGQLEVGDGLINSMVQNVGESAQSGSGYLPQKPFGSLSMTLFNSGLTRFLNLELQALESDGRGRVVSSPRVLTANQVEASIEQGKEVPYQESTSSGATSVSFKKAVLSLKVKPQITPDGRLQLSIEVNKDRVLREEALFNVPPIETKNVKSEVLIENGGTVVIGGIYEEEESTGENKVPLLGDVPVLGHLFRSENKVSNRRELLVFVTPRIVSDALTLR
;
A
#
# COMPACT_ATOMS: atom_id res chain seq x y z
N ASN A 1 -0.59 -20.37 57.22
CA ASN A 1 -1.49 -20.80 56.12
C ASN A 1 -0.69 -21.50 55.03
N PHE A 2 -0.36 -22.76 55.27
CA PHE A 2 0.06 -23.70 54.23
C PHE A 2 -1.17 -24.53 53.91
N ALA A 3 -1.78 -24.29 52.76
CA ALA A 3 -2.83 -25.14 52.21
C ALA A 3 -2.19 -26.03 51.15
N ASP A 4 -1.90 -27.25 51.58
CA ASP A 4 -1.44 -28.37 50.79
C ASP A 4 -2.60 -28.80 49.87
N SER A 5 -2.49 -28.53 48.56
CA SER A 5 -3.45 -29.02 47.57
C SER A 5 -2.88 -30.26 46.89
N ARG A 6 -2.96 -31.39 47.60
CA ARG A 6 -2.95 -32.73 47.01
C ARG A 6 -4.19 -32.88 46.14
N ALA A 7 -3.99 -33.00 44.82
CA ALA A 7 -5.05 -33.41 43.91
C ALA A 7 -4.52 -34.47 42.91
N VAL A 8 -4.91 -35.72 43.21
CA VAL A 8 -5.20 -36.83 42.28
C VAL A 8 -4.06 -37.34 41.38
N ALA A 9 -3.22 -38.21 41.94
CA ALA A 9 -2.61 -39.30 41.19
C ALA A 9 -3.63 -40.46 41.14
N ALA A 10 -4.41 -40.52 40.06
CA ALA A 10 -5.18 -41.70 39.69
C ALA A 10 -4.50 -42.31 38.46
N SER A 11 -4.07 -43.56 38.58
CA SER A 11 -3.17 -44.32 37.69
C SER A 11 -1.68 -43.91 37.79
N GLY A 12 -0.81 -44.85 38.15
CA GLY A 12 0.63 -44.65 38.43
C GLY A 12 1.50 -44.41 37.19
N LEU A 13 0.93 -43.85 36.13
CA LEU A 13 1.59 -43.59 34.86
C LEU A 13 2.14 -42.15 34.86
N ALA A 14 3.46 -42.02 34.73
CA ALA A 14 4.14 -40.73 34.77
C ALA A 14 5.34 -40.72 33.82
N VAL A 15 5.63 -39.55 33.25
CA VAL A 15 6.87 -39.31 32.50
C VAL A 15 7.98 -39.09 33.51
N ARG A 16 9.01 -39.94 33.48
CA ARG A 16 10.16 -39.89 34.39
C ARG A 16 11.23 -38.92 33.92
N ASP A 17 11.51 -38.91 32.62
CA ASP A 17 12.52 -38.04 32.04
C ASP A 17 12.26 -37.79 30.54
N ILE A 18 12.78 -36.67 30.03
CA ILE A 18 12.73 -36.30 28.60
C ILE A 18 14.12 -35.80 28.20
N ASN A 19 14.80 -36.61 27.40
CA ASN A 19 16.16 -36.35 26.92
C ASN A 19 16.19 -36.16 25.41
N PHE A 20 17.16 -35.36 24.96
CA PHE A 20 17.46 -35.18 23.54
C PHE A 20 18.89 -35.62 23.24
N ARG A 21 19.09 -36.38 22.15
CA ARG A 21 20.41 -36.80 21.68
C ARG A 21 20.51 -36.67 20.17
N ARG A 22 21.69 -36.33 19.68
CA ARG A 22 22.05 -36.44 18.27
C ARG A 22 22.46 -37.88 17.97
N GLY A 23 21.82 -38.51 16.99
CA GLY A 23 22.20 -39.83 16.48
C GLY A 23 23.39 -39.76 15.51
N THR A 24 23.92 -40.91 15.15
CA THR A 24 25.15 -41.04 14.34
C THR A 24 25.00 -40.51 12.92
N GLU A 25 23.78 -40.45 12.39
CA GLU A 25 23.48 -39.97 11.03
C GLU A 25 23.08 -38.48 11.00
N GLY A 26 23.22 -37.77 12.14
CA GLY A 26 22.74 -36.40 12.29
C GLY A 26 21.24 -36.29 12.55
N ASP A 27 20.61 -37.41 12.90
CA ASP A 27 19.21 -37.50 13.32
C ASP A 27 19.00 -36.94 14.73
N GLY A 28 17.85 -36.31 14.96
CA GLY A 28 17.44 -35.85 16.29
C GLY A 28 16.64 -36.94 16.99
N ARG A 29 17.12 -37.44 18.13
CA ARG A 29 16.43 -38.45 18.94
C ARG A 29 15.87 -37.84 20.21
N VAL A 30 14.55 -37.87 20.35
CA VAL A 30 13.85 -37.54 21.59
C VAL A 30 13.57 -38.86 22.32
N ILE A 31 14.11 -38.99 23.54
CA ILE A 31 13.98 -40.18 24.37
C ILE A 31 13.15 -39.79 25.59
N VAL A 32 12.02 -40.46 25.76
CA VAL A 32 11.11 -40.24 26.88
C VAL A 32 11.09 -41.51 27.74
N ASP A 33 11.49 -41.37 29.00
CA ASP A 33 11.41 -42.45 29.99
C ASP A 33 10.02 -42.44 30.65
N LEU A 34 9.30 -43.55 30.54
CA LEU A 34 7.93 -43.74 31.02
C LEU A 34 7.91 -44.65 32.26
N SER A 35 6.95 -44.45 33.16
CA SER A 35 6.85 -45.30 34.37
C SER A 35 6.36 -46.73 34.09
N SER A 36 5.68 -46.98 32.96
CA SER A 36 5.23 -48.30 32.51
C SER A 36 5.35 -48.45 30.98
N PRO A 37 5.61 -49.65 30.46
CA PRO A 37 5.49 -49.93 29.03
C PRO A 37 4.06 -49.83 28.49
N ASP A 38 3.03 -49.97 29.34
CA ASP A 38 1.61 -49.98 28.92
C ASP A 38 1.00 -48.57 28.70
N THR A 39 1.82 -47.52 28.70
CA THR A 39 1.37 -46.15 28.42
C THR A 39 0.88 -46.02 26.98
N GLY A 40 -0.38 -45.62 26.78
CA GLY A 40 -0.89 -45.34 25.43
C GLY A 40 -0.23 -44.09 24.82
N ILE A 41 0.28 -44.20 23.59
CA ILE A 41 0.98 -43.13 22.88
C ILE A 41 0.25 -42.85 21.56
N ASP A 42 -0.12 -41.61 21.33
CA ASP A 42 -0.69 -41.13 20.08
C ASP A 42 0.28 -40.13 19.41
N ILE A 43 0.64 -40.38 18.15
CA ILE A 43 1.59 -39.55 17.41
C ILE A 43 0.88 -38.99 16.20
N ARG A 44 0.91 -37.67 16.08
CA ARG A 44 0.26 -36.96 14.98
C ARG A 44 1.13 -35.84 14.45
N GLN A 45 1.16 -35.71 13.13
CA GLN A 45 1.77 -34.57 12.47
C GLN A 45 0.76 -33.43 12.38
N GLN A 46 1.07 -32.30 13.01
CA GLN A 46 0.22 -31.11 13.01
C GLN A 46 0.96 -29.99 12.26
N GLY A 47 0.72 -29.89 10.94
CA GLY A 47 1.46 -29.00 10.05
C GLY A 47 2.93 -29.43 9.93
N GLY A 48 3.84 -28.50 10.23
CA GLY A 48 5.28 -28.79 10.29
C GLY A 48 5.77 -29.42 11.61
N ASN A 49 4.89 -29.60 12.60
CA ASN A 49 5.27 -30.06 13.94
C ASN A 49 4.85 -31.51 14.18
N LEU A 50 5.61 -32.21 15.03
CA LEU A 50 5.26 -33.52 15.57
C LEU A 50 4.65 -33.35 16.96
N VAL A 51 3.47 -33.91 17.17
CA VAL A 51 2.79 -33.89 18.47
C VAL A 51 2.65 -35.33 18.95
N VAL A 52 3.21 -35.62 20.13
CA VAL A 52 3.12 -36.92 20.79
C VAL A 52 2.31 -36.74 22.07
N ASP A 53 1.14 -37.37 22.13
CA ASP A 53 0.26 -37.37 23.30
C ASP A 53 0.43 -38.70 24.06
N PHE A 54 0.90 -38.64 25.31
CA PHE A 54 0.97 -39.77 26.22
C PHE A 54 -0.31 -39.81 27.07
N LEU A 55 -1.14 -40.83 26.89
CA LEU A 55 -2.47 -40.94 27.49
C LEU A 55 -2.39 -41.35 28.97
N ASN A 56 -3.26 -40.77 29.80
CA ASN A 56 -3.38 -41.05 31.23
C ASN A 56 -2.04 -40.94 31.97
N THR A 57 -1.20 -39.96 31.61
CA THR A 57 0.12 -39.76 32.20
C THR A 57 0.22 -38.40 32.90
N ALA A 58 0.94 -38.37 34.01
CA ALA A 58 1.29 -37.15 34.72
C ALA A 58 2.71 -36.69 34.35
N LEU A 59 2.87 -35.40 34.06
CA LEU A 59 4.15 -34.72 33.84
C LEU A 59 4.61 -34.01 35.14
N PRO A 60 5.72 -34.44 35.75
CA PRO A 60 6.34 -33.73 36.87
C PRO A 60 6.64 -32.26 36.55
N GLU A 61 6.52 -31.37 37.53
CA GLU A 61 6.65 -29.92 37.33
C GLU A 61 8.02 -29.52 36.75
N HIS A 62 9.09 -30.22 37.13
CA HIS A 62 10.45 -29.98 36.62
C HIS A 62 10.65 -30.30 35.13
N LEU A 63 9.76 -31.11 34.53
CA LEU A 63 9.79 -31.46 33.11
C LEU A 63 8.86 -30.58 32.26
N ARG A 64 8.10 -29.67 32.87
CA ARG A 64 7.21 -28.71 32.18
C ARG A 64 8.00 -27.54 31.60
N ARG A 65 8.94 -27.83 30.70
CA ARG A 65 9.84 -26.85 30.09
C ARG A 65 9.86 -26.95 28.58
N ARG A 66 10.19 -25.83 27.93
CA ARG A 66 10.61 -25.79 26.53
C ARG A 66 12.13 -25.98 26.49
N SER A 67 12.59 -26.95 25.70
CA SER A 67 14.00 -27.22 25.48
C SER A 67 14.36 -26.80 24.06
N ASP A 68 15.32 -25.88 23.94
CA ASP A 68 15.96 -25.54 22.67
C ASP A 68 17.07 -26.56 22.40
N VAL A 69 17.04 -27.18 21.22
CA VAL A 69 17.97 -28.25 20.83
C VAL A 69 18.70 -27.91 19.53
N THR A 70 18.68 -26.64 19.13
CA THR A 70 19.32 -26.15 17.91
C THR A 70 20.84 -26.41 17.89
N ASP A 71 21.50 -26.32 19.05
CA ASP A 71 22.95 -26.52 19.20
C ASP A 71 23.43 -27.95 18.85
N PHE A 72 22.52 -28.92 18.81
CA PHE A 72 22.84 -30.30 18.44
C PHE A 72 22.98 -30.52 16.93
N GLY A 73 22.67 -29.52 16.09
CA GLY A 73 22.84 -29.62 14.63
C GLY A 73 21.96 -30.70 13.99
N THR A 74 20.78 -30.93 14.56
CA THR A 74 19.75 -31.88 14.11
C THR A 74 18.59 -31.14 13.41
N PRO A 75 17.72 -31.84 12.66
CA PRO A 75 16.53 -31.21 12.09
C PRO A 75 15.52 -30.72 13.15
N VAL A 76 15.63 -31.15 14.41
CA VAL A 76 14.78 -30.64 15.50
C VAL A 76 15.35 -29.33 16.04
N THR A 77 14.52 -28.29 16.13
CA THR A 77 14.89 -26.97 16.67
C THR A 77 14.47 -26.81 18.13
N SER A 78 13.26 -27.24 18.49
CA SER A 78 12.80 -27.19 19.88
C SER A 78 11.80 -28.28 20.21
N MET A 79 11.74 -28.65 21.49
CA MET A 79 10.75 -29.58 22.05
C MET A 79 10.09 -28.98 23.28
N THR A 80 8.78 -29.17 23.43
CA THR A 80 8.00 -28.61 24.55
C THR A 80 7.09 -29.68 25.12
N ALA A 81 7.22 -29.97 26.41
CA ALA A 81 6.36 -30.91 27.13
C ALA A 81 5.38 -30.15 28.03
N GLN A 82 4.08 -30.44 27.90
CA GLN A 82 3.01 -29.78 28.66
C GLN A 82 1.95 -30.79 29.12
N GLN A 83 1.43 -30.62 30.33
CA GLN A 83 0.25 -31.34 30.80
C GLN A 83 -1.00 -30.71 30.18
N VAL A 84 -1.82 -31.50 29.47
CA VAL A 84 -3.07 -31.06 28.84
C VAL A 84 -4.20 -31.96 29.36
N GLY A 85 -4.86 -31.55 30.43
CA GLY A 85 -5.83 -32.43 31.11
C GLY A 85 -5.15 -33.70 31.64
N ASP A 86 -5.66 -34.87 31.25
CA ASP A 86 -5.17 -36.18 31.69
C ASP A 86 -4.09 -36.80 30.78
N ARG A 87 -3.51 -36.01 29.86
CA ARG A 87 -2.45 -36.47 28.96
C ARG A 87 -1.25 -35.52 28.96
N VAL A 88 -0.07 -36.06 28.71
CA VAL A 88 1.13 -35.26 28.45
C VAL A 88 1.29 -35.05 26.97
N ARG A 89 1.35 -33.80 26.53
CA ARG A 89 1.62 -33.44 25.14
C ARG A 89 3.07 -33.00 24.98
N LEU A 90 3.81 -33.72 24.15
CA LEU A 90 5.15 -33.37 23.70
C LEU A 90 5.09 -32.86 22.26
N THR A 91 5.35 -31.57 22.07
CA THR A 91 5.41 -30.93 20.76
C THR A 91 6.87 -30.77 20.34
N VAL A 92 7.25 -31.37 19.22
CA VAL A 92 8.58 -31.31 18.62
C VAL A 92 8.49 -30.49 17.33
N ILE A 93 9.35 -29.48 17.20
CA ILE A 93 9.36 -28.53 16.08
C ILE A 93 10.60 -28.78 15.23
N PRO A 94 10.47 -29.53 14.12
CA PRO A 94 11.54 -29.71 13.16
C PRO A 94 11.63 -28.58 12.11
N ASN A 95 12.77 -28.45 11.45
CA ASN A 95 13.01 -27.55 10.31
C ASN A 95 13.32 -28.35 9.02
N GLY A 96 12.96 -27.76 7.87
CA GLY A 96 13.21 -28.36 6.56
C GLY A 96 12.31 -29.57 6.22
N LEU A 97 12.76 -30.38 5.26
CA LEU A 97 12.13 -31.65 4.90
C LEU A 97 12.68 -32.75 5.81
N TRP A 98 11.80 -33.44 6.53
CA TRP A 98 12.16 -34.44 7.51
C TRP A 98 11.25 -35.65 7.42
N GLU A 99 11.78 -36.80 7.82
CA GLU A 99 11.03 -38.02 8.09
C GLU A 99 11.20 -38.38 9.57
N HIS A 100 10.24 -39.11 10.14
CA HIS A 100 10.30 -39.53 11.53
C HIS A 100 10.06 -41.02 11.68
N ASN A 101 10.70 -41.62 12.66
CA ASN A 101 10.46 -42.99 13.10
C ASN A 101 10.23 -42.98 14.61
N ALA A 102 9.22 -43.69 15.08
CA ALA A 102 8.89 -43.75 16.50
C ALA A 102 8.70 -45.19 16.93
N TYR A 103 9.34 -45.57 18.03
CA TYR A 103 9.21 -46.90 18.61
C TYR A 103 9.30 -46.81 20.13
N GLN A 104 8.68 -47.77 20.79
CA GLN A 104 8.78 -47.95 22.23
C GLN A 104 9.49 -49.27 22.52
N SER A 105 10.50 -49.21 23.36
CA SER A 105 11.23 -50.38 23.87
C SER A 105 11.17 -50.32 25.39
N ASP A 106 10.48 -51.27 26.01
CA ASP A 106 10.25 -51.32 27.45
C ASP A 106 9.59 -50.01 27.95
N ASN A 107 10.23 -49.37 28.93
CA ASN A 107 9.85 -48.10 29.51
C ASN A 107 10.37 -46.88 28.74
N ARG A 108 10.93 -47.04 27.53
CA ARG A 108 11.50 -45.94 26.74
C ARG A 108 10.78 -45.76 25.43
N PHE A 109 10.27 -44.56 25.21
CA PHE A 109 9.78 -44.12 23.92
C PHE A 109 10.87 -43.33 23.21
N VAL A 110 11.16 -43.67 21.96
CA VAL A 110 12.17 -43.01 21.14
C VAL A 110 11.51 -42.47 19.86
N LEU A 111 11.63 -41.17 19.65
CA LEU A 111 11.25 -40.49 18.42
C LEU A 111 12.52 -40.03 17.70
N GLU A 112 12.80 -40.60 16.54
CA GLU A 112 13.91 -40.25 15.67
C GLU A 112 13.40 -39.35 14.53
N VAL A 113 14.05 -38.21 14.31
CA VAL A 113 13.73 -37.28 13.21
C VAL A 113 14.97 -37.13 12.32
N LYS A 114 14.84 -37.52 11.05
CA LYS A 114 15.92 -37.50 10.05
C LYS A 114 15.64 -36.43 9.00
N ARG A 115 16.69 -35.78 8.50
CA ARG A 115 16.59 -34.86 7.35
C ARG A 115 16.44 -35.68 6.06
N VAL A 116 15.50 -35.30 5.20
CA VAL A 116 15.39 -35.87 3.86
C VAL A 116 16.38 -35.12 2.96
N VAL A 117 17.46 -35.79 2.54
CA VAL A 117 18.39 -35.26 1.53
C VAL A 117 17.93 -35.80 0.18
N GLU A 118 17.43 -34.92 -0.68
CA GLU A 118 17.14 -35.27 -2.07
C GLU A 118 18.47 -35.43 -2.82
N ASP A 119 18.83 -36.66 -3.18
CA ASP A 119 20.01 -36.96 -4.00
C ASP A 119 19.70 -36.68 -5.48
N PRO A 120 20.31 -35.66 -6.12
CA PRO A 120 20.02 -35.32 -7.51
C PRO A 120 20.59 -36.32 -8.54
N ASN A 121 21.34 -37.34 -8.10
CA ASN A 121 21.95 -38.37 -8.96
C ASN A 121 21.38 -39.78 -8.76
N LYS A 122 20.26 -39.93 -8.03
CA LYS A 122 19.54 -41.21 -7.98
C LYS A 122 18.65 -41.32 -9.22
N LEU A 123 19.21 -41.90 -10.27
CA LEU A 123 18.52 -42.22 -11.52
C LEU A 123 17.17 -42.87 -11.22
N VAL A 124 16.14 -42.23 -11.76
CA VAL A 124 14.73 -42.50 -11.58
C VAL A 124 14.42 -43.94 -11.96
N GLN A 125 14.03 -44.75 -10.98
CA GLN A 125 13.32 -46.00 -11.24
C GLN A 125 12.20 -46.17 -10.22
N GLY A 126 10.98 -46.11 -10.73
CA GLY A 126 9.75 -46.33 -9.98
C GLY A 126 8.98 -45.05 -9.73
N THR A 127 8.08 -44.73 -10.66
CA THR A 127 6.85 -44.00 -10.44
C THR A 127 6.29 -44.31 -9.04
N ARG A 128 6.40 -43.38 -8.09
CA ARG A 128 5.82 -43.57 -6.75
C ARG A 128 4.51 -42.82 -6.64
N GLY A 129 3.43 -43.59 -6.74
CA GLY A 129 2.29 -43.46 -5.84
C GLY A 129 2.22 -44.73 -4.97
N GLN A 130 2.46 -44.57 -3.67
CA GLN A 130 1.71 -45.25 -2.60
C GLN A 130 1.31 -46.74 -2.77
N PHE A 131 2.27 -47.64 -2.98
CA PHE A 131 1.99 -49.06 -2.75
C PHE A 131 2.08 -49.35 -1.24
N GLN A 132 0.93 -49.48 -0.57
CA GLN A 132 0.78 -49.68 0.89
C GLN A 132 0.21 -51.06 1.24
N GLY A 133 -0.02 -51.90 0.23
CA GLY A 133 -0.62 -53.21 0.41
C GLY A 133 0.21 -54.16 1.27
N GLU A 134 -0.48 -55.07 1.96
CA GLU A 134 0.15 -56.19 2.66
C GLU A 134 1.09 -56.98 1.74
N LYS A 135 2.23 -57.41 2.31
CA LYS A 135 3.30 -58.05 1.55
C LYS A 135 2.96 -59.50 1.24
N LEU A 136 3.25 -59.86 0.01
CA LEU A 136 2.80 -61.06 -0.65
C LEU A 136 3.99 -61.72 -1.35
N SER A 137 4.15 -63.02 -1.12
CA SER A 137 5.14 -63.85 -1.80
C SER A 137 4.43 -64.93 -2.61
N LEU A 138 4.53 -64.87 -3.93
CA LEU A 138 3.83 -65.74 -4.88
C LEU A 138 4.82 -66.36 -5.86
N ASN A 139 4.60 -67.62 -6.21
CA ASN A 139 5.38 -68.29 -7.25
C ASN A 139 4.43 -69.06 -8.17
N PHE A 140 4.15 -68.49 -9.34
CA PHE A 140 3.30 -69.07 -10.36
C PHE A 140 4.13 -69.45 -11.58
N GLN A 141 3.95 -70.66 -12.07
CA GLN A 141 4.55 -71.15 -13.30
C GLN A 141 3.42 -71.54 -14.26
N ASN A 142 3.30 -70.83 -15.37
CA ASN A 142 2.30 -71.09 -16.41
C ASN A 142 0.85 -71.18 -15.87
N VAL A 143 0.43 -70.20 -15.08
CA VAL A 143 -0.93 -70.13 -14.50
C VAL A 143 -1.77 -69.13 -15.28
N ASP A 144 -3.09 -69.38 -15.40
CA ASP A 144 -4.02 -68.43 -16.00
C ASP A 144 -4.05 -67.11 -15.20
N VAL A 145 -3.96 -65.98 -15.88
CA VAL A 145 -4.03 -64.63 -15.29
C VAL A 145 -5.28 -64.46 -14.42
N ARG A 146 -6.43 -65.04 -14.81
CA ARG A 146 -7.67 -64.99 -14.00
C ARG A 146 -7.50 -65.66 -12.64
N SER A 147 -6.80 -66.79 -12.60
CA SER A 147 -6.53 -67.53 -11.35
C SER A 147 -5.57 -66.75 -10.45
N VAL A 148 -4.58 -66.08 -11.03
CA VAL A 148 -3.65 -65.23 -10.28
C VAL A 148 -4.38 -64.02 -9.67
N LEU A 149 -5.27 -63.37 -10.43
CA LEU A 149 -6.09 -62.25 -9.94
C LEU A 149 -7.04 -62.68 -8.82
N GLN A 150 -7.61 -63.89 -8.90
CA GLN A 150 -8.46 -64.44 -7.84
C GLN A 150 -7.70 -64.65 -6.53
N VAL A 151 -6.47 -65.17 -6.59
CA VAL A 151 -5.63 -65.33 -5.37
C VAL A 151 -5.32 -63.98 -4.73
N ILE A 152 -5.15 -62.91 -5.53
CA ILE A 152 -4.98 -61.56 -5.00
C ILE A 152 -6.28 -61.01 -4.40
N ALA A 153 -7.44 -61.30 -5.01
CA ALA A 153 -8.75 -60.95 -4.46
C ALA A 153 -8.99 -61.60 -3.08
N ASP A 154 -8.72 -62.90 -2.99
CA ASP A 154 -8.89 -63.70 -1.77
C ASP A 154 -7.94 -63.24 -0.64
N PHE A 155 -6.78 -62.68 -0.99
CA PHE A 155 -5.82 -62.14 -0.03
C PHE A 155 -6.14 -60.73 0.46
N THR A 156 -6.87 -59.92 -0.33
CA THR A 156 -7.01 -58.47 -0.09
C THR A 156 -8.41 -58.03 0.30
N ASP A 157 -9.33 -58.98 0.50
CA ASP A 157 -10.77 -58.78 0.75
C ASP A 157 -11.51 -57.92 -0.30
N PHE A 158 -10.85 -57.56 -1.41
CA PHE A 158 -11.47 -56.81 -2.51
C PHE A 158 -12.16 -57.76 -3.48
N ASN A 159 -13.37 -57.37 -3.91
CA ASN A 159 -14.10 -58.12 -4.93
C ASN A 159 -13.55 -57.76 -6.32
N ILE A 160 -12.80 -58.66 -6.94
CA ILE A 160 -12.26 -58.46 -8.29
C ILE A 160 -13.20 -59.09 -9.32
N ILE A 161 -13.65 -58.29 -10.28
CA ILE A 161 -14.46 -58.72 -11.42
C ILE A 161 -13.60 -58.65 -12.67
N THR A 162 -13.30 -59.81 -13.26
CA THR A 162 -12.52 -59.94 -14.50
C THR A 162 -13.45 -60.09 -15.71
N SER A 163 -13.22 -59.33 -16.78
CA SER A 163 -13.92 -59.51 -18.05
C SER A 163 -13.55 -60.86 -18.72
N ASP A 164 -14.44 -61.39 -19.56
CA ASP A 164 -14.19 -62.64 -20.32
C ASP A 164 -13.11 -62.50 -21.39
N SER A 165 -12.77 -61.25 -21.74
CA SER A 165 -11.67 -60.88 -22.63
C SER A 165 -10.29 -60.99 -21.96
N VAL A 166 -10.21 -61.21 -20.65
CA VAL A 166 -8.93 -61.43 -19.94
C VAL A 166 -8.45 -62.85 -20.19
N GLN A 167 -7.51 -63.01 -21.14
CA GLN A 167 -6.94 -64.31 -21.52
C GLN A 167 -5.40 -64.27 -21.47
N GLY A 168 -4.81 -65.42 -21.12
CA GLY A 168 -3.37 -65.64 -21.20
C GLY A 168 -2.80 -66.33 -19.97
N ASN A 169 -1.65 -66.95 -20.14
CA ASN A 169 -0.86 -67.53 -19.06
C ASN A 169 0.20 -66.53 -18.58
N LEU A 170 0.52 -66.58 -17.29
CA LEU A 170 1.57 -65.79 -16.67
C LEU A 170 2.47 -66.70 -15.84
N THR A 171 3.78 -66.48 -15.97
CA THR A 171 4.79 -67.03 -15.07
C THR A 171 5.36 -65.86 -14.30
N LEU A 172 5.16 -65.87 -12.97
CA LEU A 172 5.52 -64.75 -12.11
C LEU A 172 6.05 -65.27 -10.78
N ARG A 173 7.19 -64.74 -10.35
CA ARG A 173 7.76 -65.00 -9.04
C ARG A 173 7.93 -63.67 -8.30
N LEU A 174 7.13 -63.46 -7.28
CA LEU A 174 7.17 -62.30 -6.39
C LEU A 174 7.63 -62.75 -5.01
N LYS A 175 8.53 -61.98 -4.40
CA LYS A 175 8.99 -62.21 -3.03
C LYS A 175 8.90 -60.90 -2.25
N ASP A 176 8.14 -60.91 -1.17
CA ASP A 176 7.94 -59.78 -0.25
C ASP A 176 7.50 -58.48 -0.96
N VAL A 177 6.61 -58.62 -1.96
CA VAL A 177 6.09 -57.51 -2.76
C VAL A 177 4.70 -57.11 -2.23
N PRO A 178 4.41 -55.83 -1.98
CA PRO A 178 3.05 -55.35 -1.70
C PRO A 178 2.03 -55.83 -2.74
N TRP A 179 0.82 -56.23 -2.33
CA TRP A 179 -0.17 -56.81 -3.26
C TRP A 179 -0.63 -55.85 -4.37
N ASP A 180 -0.66 -54.54 -4.08
CA ASP A 180 -1.04 -53.48 -5.02
C ASP A 180 0.03 -53.27 -6.09
N GLN A 181 1.30 -53.36 -5.69
CA GLN A 181 2.44 -53.42 -6.61
C GLN A 181 2.42 -54.71 -7.43
N ALA A 182 2.11 -55.85 -6.80
CA ALA A 182 1.98 -57.13 -7.49
C ALA A 182 0.86 -57.09 -8.55
N LEU A 183 -0.28 -56.50 -8.22
CA LEU A 183 -1.41 -56.31 -9.11
C LEU A 183 -1.05 -55.40 -10.30
N ASP A 184 -0.41 -54.26 -10.05
CA ASP A 184 0.04 -53.35 -11.11
C ASP A 184 1.03 -54.02 -12.09
N ILE A 185 1.98 -54.81 -11.58
CA ILE A 185 2.92 -55.58 -12.42
C ILE A 185 2.18 -56.58 -13.31
N ILE A 186 1.16 -57.27 -12.77
CA ILE A 186 0.35 -58.23 -13.52
C ILE A 186 -0.47 -57.53 -14.60
N LEU A 187 -1.08 -56.38 -14.26
CA LEU A 187 -1.86 -55.57 -15.19
C LEU A 187 -0.98 -55.07 -16.35
N GLN A 188 0.19 -54.50 -16.05
CA GLN A 188 1.15 -54.02 -17.05
C GLN A 188 1.69 -55.14 -17.95
N ALA A 189 2.02 -56.31 -17.39
CA ALA A 189 2.58 -57.43 -18.15
C ALA A 189 1.62 -58.00 -19.21
N LYS A 190 0.31 -57.79 -19.03
CA LYS A 190 -0.74 -58.29 -19.93
C LYS A 190 -1.57 -57.19 -20.60
N GLY A 191 -1.19 -55.92 -20.45
CA GLY A 191 -1.92 -54.79 -21.03
C GLY A 191 -3.35 -54.63 -20.49
N LEU A 192 -3.57 -55.07 -19.26
CA LEU A 192 -4.84 -54.92 -18.56
C LEU A 192 -4.83 -53.60 -17.77
N ASP A 193 -6.01 -53.05 -17.54
CA ASP A 193 -6.20 -51.86 -16.72
C ASP A 193 -7.28 -52.15 -15.66
N MET A 194 -7.29 -51.36 -14.59
CA MET A 194 -8.26 -51.50 -13.51
C MET A 194 -9.06 -50.22 -13.27
N ARG A 195 -10.32 -50.39 -12.87
CA ARG A 195 -11.17 -49.31 -12.36
C ARG A 195 -11.71 -49.71 -11.00
N LYS A 196 -11.33 -48.94 -9.98
CA LYS A 196 -11.81 -49.12 -8.61
C LYS A 196 -13.10 -48.33 -8.41
N ASN A 197 -14.15 -49.00 -7.96
CA ASN A 197 -15.39 -48.36 -7.54
C ASN A 197 -15.78 -48.89 -6.15
N GLY A 198 -15.33 -48.20 -5.10
CA GLY A 198 -15.51 -48.63 -3.71
C GLY A 198 -14.77 -49.94 -3.40
N ASN A 199 -15.53 -50.98 -3.04
CA ASN A 199 -15.03 -52.32 -2.67
C ASN A 199 -14.88 -53.29 -3.87
N VAL A 200 -15.17 -52.83 -5.09
CA VAL A 200 -15.13 -53.66 -6.30
C VAL A 200 -14.08 -53.11 -7.25
N ILE A 201 -13.23 -54.00 -7.76
CA ILE A 201 -12.20 -53.70 -8.75
C ILE A 201 -12.57 -54.40 -10.05
N TRP A 202 -12.80 -53.63 -11.10
CA TRP A 202 -13.01 -54.16 -12.45
C TRP A 202 -11.69 -54.23 -13.19
N ILE A 203 -11.39 -55.40 -13.78
CA ILE A 203 -10.17 -55.65 -14.56
C ILE A 203 -10.56 -56.11 -15.96
N ALA A 204 -10.10 -55.40 -16.97
CA ALA A 204 -10.26 -55.76 -18.38
C ALA A 204 -9.10 -55.19 -19.21
N PRO A 205 -8.98 -55.55 -20.49
CA PRO A 205 -8.02 -54.91 -21.40
C PRO A 205 -8.21 -53.39 -21.44
N GLY A 206 -7.11 -52.63 -21.46
CA GLY A 206 -7.16 -51.16 -21.40
C GLY A 206 -8.05 -50.52 -22.47
N ASP A 207 -8.07 -51.09 -23.68
CA ASP A 207 -8.89 -50.61 -24.80
C ASP A 207 -10.39 -50.75 -24.54
N GLU A 208 -10.82 -51.85 -23.90
CA GLU A 208 -12.22 -52.11 -23.56
C GLU A 208 -12.70 -51.14 -22.47
N LEU A 209 -11.89 -50.91 -21.44
CA LEU A 209 -12.19 -49.96 -20.38
C LEU A 209 -12.24 -48.53 -20.92
N ALA A 210 -11.30 -48.13 -21.77
CA ALA A 210 -11.28 -46.82 -22.40
C ALA A 210 -12.50 -46.60 -23.30
N ALA A 211 -12.89 -47.61 -24.09
CA ALA A 211 -14.08 -47.55 -24.94
C ALA A 211 -15.37 -47.42 -24.12
N ARG A 212 -15.50 -48.19 -23.03
CA ARG A 212 -16.65 -48.12 -22.12
C ARG A 212 -16.72 -46.78 -21.39
N GLU A 213 -15.58 -46.24 -20.96
CA GLU A 213 -15.48 -44.94 -20.30
C GLU A 213 -15.86 -43.81 -21.26
N LYS A 214 -15.34 -43.85 -22.49
CA LYS A 214 -15.74 -42.93 -23.56
C LYS A 214 -17.24 -42.98 -23.81
N LEU A 215 -17.81 -44.16 -23.97
CA LEU A 215 -19.27 -44.34 -24.14
C LEU A 215 -20.05 -43.83 -22.93
N GLN A 216 -19.56 -44.02 -21.70
CA GLN A 216 -20.21 -43.48 -20.50
C GLN A 216 -20.14 -41.96 -20.43
N LEU A 217 -19.01 -41.35 -20.81
CA LEU A 217 -18.85 -39.90 -20.85
C LEU A 217 -19.69 -39.28 -21.97
N GLU A 218 -19.75 -39.93 -23.14
CA GLU A 218 -20.63 -39.55 -24.24
C GLU A 218 -22.09 -39.70 -23.85
N ALA A 219 -22.48 -40.79 -23.19
CA ALA A 219 -23.84 -40.98 -22.69
C ALA A 219 -24.19 -39.92 -21.63
N LYS A 220 -23.27 -39.60 -20.70
CA LYS A 220 -23.46 -38.51 -19.73
C LYS A 220 -23.57 -37.14 -20.40
N ALA A 221 -22.77 -36.87 -21.43
CA ALA A 221 -22.85 -35.66 -22.22
C ALA A 221 -24.19 -35.57 -22.98
N GLN A 222 -24.64 -36.69 -23.57
CA GLN A 222 -25.94 -36.79 -24.24
C GLN A 222 -27.09 -36.62 -23.24
N ILE A 223 -27.01 -37.17 -22.03
CA ILE A 223 -27.99 -36.93 -20.97
C ILE A 223 -28.03 -35.44 -20.63
N GLY A 224 -26.87 -34.81 -20.42
CA GLY A 224 -26.80 -33.35 -20.18
C GLY A 224 -27.35 -32.51 -21.34
N ASP A 225 -27.17 -32.96 -22.58
CA ASP A 225 -27.72 -32.30 -23.77
C ASP A 225 -29.24 -32.50 -23.91
N LEU A 226 -29.80 -33.60 -23.38
CA LEU A 226 -31.22 -33.94 -23.38
C LEU A 226 -31.99 -33.39 -22.18
N GLU A 227 -31.30 -32.84 -21.18
CA GLU A 227 -31.95 -32.21 -20.03
C GLU A 227 -32.84 -31.04 -20.48
N PRO A 228 -34.03 -30.88 -19.88
CA PRO A 228 -34.95 -29.81 -20.23
C PRO A 228 -34.35 -28.45 -19.84
N LEU A 229 -34.44 -27.50 -20.76
CA LEU A 229 -34.04 -26.12 -20.50
C LEU A 229 -35.06 -25.47 -19.56
N GLN A 230 -34.56 -24.76 -18.56
CA GLN A 230 -35.37 -23.98 -17.64
C GLN A 230 -34.99 -22.51 -17.76
N THR A 231 -35.96 -21.63 -17.58
CA THR A 231 -35.73 -20.17 -17.57
C THR A 231 -35.85 -19.66 -16.14
N GLU A 232 -34.80 -19.01 -15.66
CA GLU A 232 -34.80 -18.30 -14.39
C GLU A 232 -34.49 -16.82 -14.60
N SER A 233 -35.11 -15.97 -13.77
CA SER A 233 -34.85 -14.53 -13.73
C SER A 233 -34.01 -14.17 -12.51
N PHE A 234 -32.92 -13.45 -12.73
CA PHE A 234 -32.04 -12.92 -11.68
C PHE A 234 -32.21 -11.40 -11.58
N GLN A 235 -32.60 -10.92 -10.40
CA GLN A 235 -32.61 -9.48 -10.10
C GLN A 235 -31.21 -9.08 -9.67
N ILE A 236 -30.66 -8.04 -10.31
CA ILE A 236 -29.36 -7.49 -9.94
C ILE A 236 -29.59 -6.18 -9.19
N ASN A 237 -28.93 -6.01 -8.04
CA ASN A 237 -29.17 -4.88 -7.13
C ASN A 237 -28.07 -3.82 -7.20
N TYR A 238 -26.79 -4.24 -7.22
CA TYR A 238 -25.65 -3.35 -7.10
C TYR A 238 -24.86 -3.19 -8.40
N HIS A 239 -24.85 -4.22 -9.25
CA HIS A 239 -24.23 -4.18 -10.57
C HIS A 239 -25.24 -3.86 -11.68
N LYS A 240 -24.72 -3.48 -12.86
CA LYS A 240 -25.56 -3.34 -14.05
C LYS A 240 -25.80 -4.70 -14.70
N ALA A 241 -27.05 -5.02 -14.98
CA ALA A 241 -27.42 -6.27 -15.64
C ALA A 241 -26.74 -6.45 -17.01
N LYS A 242 -26.42 -5.34 -17.69
CA LYS A 242 -25.67 -5.33 -18.95
C LYS A 242 -24.22 -5.84 -18.79
N GLU A 243 -23.54 -5.45 -17.72
CA GLU A 243 -22.16 -5.91 -17.45
C GLU A 243 -22.13 -7.41 -17.16
N ILE A 244 -23.14 -7.91 -16.44
CA ILE A 244 -23.31 -9.36 -16.19
C ILE A 244 -23.67 -10.10 -17.50
N PHE A 245 -24.51 -9.51 -18.36
CA PHE A 245 -24.80 -10.07 -19.67
C PHE A 245 -23.53 -10.21 -20.53
N ASP A 246 -22.70 -9.17 -20.58
CA ASP A 246 -21.44 -9.17 -21.32
C ASP A 246 -20.46 -10.21 -20.75
N PHE A 247 -20.42 -10.36 -19.42
CA PHE A 247 -19.64 -11.39 -18.74
C PHE A 247 -20.10 -12.81 -19.10
N LEU A 248 -21.41 -13.08 -19.09
CA LEU A 248 -21.98 -14.40 -19.40
C LEU A 248 -21.89 -14.79 -20.88
N LYS A 249 -21.84 -13.80 -21.78
CA LYS A 249 -21.74 -14.01 -23.24
C LYS A 249 -20.29 -13.96 -23.75
N SER A 250 -19.31 -13.78 -22.86
CA SER A 250 -17.90 -13.72 -23.26
C SER A 250 -17.49 -14.98 -24.04
N LYS A 251 -16.79 -14.79 -25.17
CA LYS A 251 -16.53 -15.85 -26.16
C LYS A 251 -15.51 -16.89 -25.69
N ASP A 252 -14.70 -16.54 -24.69
CA ASP A 252 -13.56 -17.35 -24.25
C ASP A 252 -13.93 -18.38 -23.18
N GLN A 253 -14.97 -18.10 -22.37
CA GLN A 253 -15.47 -19.00 -21.33
C GLN A 253 -16.99 -18.89 -21.20
N THR A 254 -17.71 -19.74 -21.95
CA THR A 254 -19.16 -19.81 -21.82
C THR A 254 -19.52 -20.48 -20.50
N MET A 255 -19.93 -19.69 -19.50
CA MET A 255 -20.56 -20.19 -18.26
C MET A 255 -21.88 -20.91 -18.53
N LEU A 256 -22.47 -20.64 -19.69
CA LEU A 256 -23.69 -21.23 -20.22
C LEU A 256 -23.41 -22.52 -20.99
N SER A 257 -24.40 -23.41 -21.08
CA SER A 257 -24.34 -24.54 -22.01
C SER A 257 -24.38 -24.09 -23.47
N LYS A 258 -24.08 -25.00 -24.40
CA LYS A 258 -24.19 -24.75 -25.86
C LYS A 258 -25.59 -24.29 -26.28
N ARG A 259 -26.63 -24.68 -25.53
CA ARG A 259 -28.04 -24.36 -25.78
C ARG A 259 -28.54 -23.19 -24.90
N GLY A 260 -27.68 -22.66 -24.04
CA GLY A 260 -28.01 -21.59 -23.12
C GLY A 260 -28.21 -20.27 -23.86
N SER A 261 -29.18 -19.49 -23.41
CA SER A 261 -29.41 -18.13 -23.89
C SER A 261 -29.63 -17.19 -22.72
N VAL A 262 -29.17 -15.95 -22.89
CA VAL A 262 -29.32 -14.89 -21.90
C VAL A 262 -29.97 -13.70 -22.58
N VAL A 263 -30.95 -13.10 -21.90
CA VAL A 263 -31.62 -11.88 -22.31
C VAL A 263 -31.59 -10.93 -21.11
N VAL A 264 -31.24 -9.67 -21.36
CA VAL A 264 -31.24 -8.62 -20.34
C VAL A 264 -32.43 -7.68 -20.55
N ASP A 265 -33.12 -7.34 -19.45
CA ASP A 265 -34.04 -6.21 -19.41
C ASP A 265 -33.37 -5.08 -18.63
N GLU A 266 -32.82 -4.10 -19.36
CA GLU A 266 -32.12 -2.95 -18.80
C GLU A 266 -33.06 -2.06 -17.95
N ARG A 267 -34.37 -2.03 -18.25
CA ARG A 267 -35.33 -1.18 -17.54
C ARG A 267 -35.61 -1.69 -16.14
N SER A 268 -35.66 -3.01 -15.95
CA SER A 268 -35.89 -3.63 -14.64
C SER A 268 -34.61 -4.15 -13.97
N ASN A 269 -33.45 -3.97 -14.60
CA ASN A 269 -32.15 -4.51 -14.18
C ASN A 269 -32.21 -6.02 -13.86
N LYS A 270 -32.90 -6.78 -14.74
CA LYS A 270 -33.07 -8.23 -14.63
C LYS A 270 -32.35 -8.95 -15.75
N VAL A 271 -31.76 -10.09 -15.42
CA VAL A 271 -31.16 -11.01 -16.39
C VAL A 271 -32.02 -12.29 -16.42
N PHE A 272 -32.54 -12.61 -17.60
CA PHE A 272 -33.26 -13.86 -17.85
C PHE A 272 -32.29 -14.84 -18.49
N VAL A 273 -32.05 -15.97 -17.82
CA VAL A 273 -31.17 -17.03 -18.30
C VAL A 273 -31.98 -18.28 -18.55
N THR A 274 -31.87 -18.81 -19.76
CA THR A 274 -32.44 -20.10 -20.12
C THR A 274 -31.32 -21.10 -20.28
N ASP A 275 -31.21 -22.08 -19.39
CA ASP A 275 -30.16 -23.11 -19.41
C ASP A 275 -30.59 -24.36 -18.64
N VAL A 276 -29.71 -25.35 -18.57
CA VAL A 276 -29.84 -26.58 -17.78
C VAL A 276 -29.83 -26.26 -16.28
N GLY A 277 -30.64 -26.97 -15.50
CA GLY A 277 -30.81 -26.71 -14.06
C GLY A 277 -29.51 -26.71 -13.23
N SER A 278 -28.55 -27.58 -13.57
CA SER A 278 -27.23 -27.61 -12.92
C SER A 278 -26.42 -26.33 -13.12
N ARG A 279 -26.52 -25.72 -14.32
CA ARG A 279 -25.86 -24.45 -14.66
C ARG A 279 -26.56 -23.26 -14.00
N LEU A 280 -27.90 -23.26 -13.96
CA LEU A 280 -28.66 -22.21 -13.26
C LEU A 280 -28.36 -22.18 -11.77
N GLN A 281 -28.17 -23.34 -11.13
CA GLN A 281 -27.78 -23.39 -9.71
C GLN A 281 -26.37 -22.83 -9.47
N ALA A 282 -25.42 -23.13 -10.35
CA ALA A 282 -24.07 -22.55 -10.30
C ALA A 282 -24.10 -21.03 -10.52
N LEU A 283 -24.88 -20.57 -11.50
CA LEU A 283 -25.08 -19.15 -11.78
C LEU A 283 -25.71 -18.42 -10.58
N ARG A 284 -26.70 -19.03 -9.91
CA ARG A 284 -27.32 -18.45 -8.71
C ARG A 284 -26.30 -18.18 -7.61
N ARG A 285 -25.41 -19.15 -7.34
CA ARG A 285 -24.34 -18.98 -6.34
C ARG A 285 -23.37 -17.86 -6.74
N LEU A 286 -23.00 -17.82 -8.02
CA LEU A 286 -22.10 -16.80 -8.55
C LEU A 286 -22.71 -15.38 -8.47
N VAL A 287 -23.97 -15.21 -8.88
CA VAL A 287 -24.66 -13.92 -8.81
C VAL A 287 -24.78 -13.46 -7.34
N GLN A 288 -25.05 -14.38 -6.41
CA GLN A 288 -25.09 -14.04 -4.97
C GLN A 288 -23.73 -13.61 -4.41
N GLU A 289 -22.63 -14.14 -4.92
CA GLU A 289 -21.28 -13.77 -4.48
C GLU A 289 -20.80 -12.44 -5.09
N ILE A 290 -21.20 -12.14 -6.32
CA ILE A 290 -20.81 -10.92 -7.04
C ILE A 290 -21.71 -9.72 -6.67
N ASP A 291 -23.02 -9.92 -6.48
CA ASP A 291 -23.99 -8.84 -6.23
C ASP A 291 -24.00 -8.38 -4.77
N VAL A 292 -22.83 -7.93 -4.30
CA VAL A 292 -22.64 -7.32 -2.97
C VAL A 292 -22.54 -5.80 -3.09
N ALA A 293 -22.96 -5.08 -2.04
CA ALA A 293 -22.90 -3.63 -2.00
C ALA A 293 -21.45 -3.13 -2.13
N PRO A 294 -21.15 -2.19 -3.05
CA PRO A 294 -19.82 -1.64 -3.18
C PRO A 294 -19.48 -0.83 -1.94
N ARG A 295 -18.30 -1.10 -1.36
CA ARG A 295 -17.78 -0.31 -0.24
C ARG A 295 -17.53 1.12 -0.70
N GLN A 296 -17.91 2.08 0.14
CA GLN A 296 -17.70 3.50 -0.12
C GLN A 296 -16.46 4.01 0.63
N VAL A 297 -15.80 5.01 0.05
CA VAL A 297 -14.60 5.64 0.58
C VAL A 297 -14.80 7.15 0.61
N LEU A 298 -14.65 7.72 1.79
CA LEU A 298 -14.55 9.16 1.99
C LEU A 298 -13.08 9.57 1.92
N ILE A 299 -12.75 10.48 1.02
CA ILE A 299 -11.41 11.01 0.87
C ILE A 299 -11.42 12.47 1.33
N GLU A 300 -10.51 12.79 2.25
CA GLU A 300 -10.24 14.15 2.69
C GLU A 300 -8.81 14.51 2.30
N ALA A 301 -8.66 15.56 1.49
CA ALA A 301 -7.36 16.16 1.24
C ALA A 301 -7.23 17.44 2.07
N ARG A 302 -6.01 17.74 2.54
CA ARG A 302 -5.68 18.99 3.22
C ARG A 302 -4.47 19.61 2.55
N ILE A 303 -4.64 20.79 1.99
CA ILE A 303 -3.58 21.56 1.35
C ILE A 303 -3.25 22.69 2.30
N VAL A 304 -2.05 22.67 2.85
CA VAL A 304 -1.56 23.66 3.81
C VAL A 304 -0.51 24.50 3.12
N GLU A 305 -0.72 25.80 3.09
CA GLU A 305 0.22 26.78 2.57
C GLU A 305 0.62 27.71 3.71
N ALA A 306 1.91 27.74 4.02
CA ALA A 306 2.50 28.60 5.04
C ALA A 306 3.45 29.59 4.37
N ASN A 307 3.28 30.87 4.69
CA ASN A 307 4.11 31.95 4.17
C ASN A 307 4.74 32.69 5.35
N LYS A 308 6.04 32.93 5.29
CA LYS A 308 6.78 33.76 6.24
C LYS A 308 7.60 34.79 5.47
N THR A 309 7.40 36.06 5.76
CA THR A 309 8.09 37.18 5.13
C THR A 309 8.84 37.95 6.21
N PHE A 310 10.14 38.11 6.05
CA PHE A 310 10.97 38.90 6.94
C PHE A 310 11.60 40.03 6.14
N ALA A 311 11.53 41.25 6.65
CA ALA A 311 12.19 42.41 6.05
C ALA A 311 12.91 43.21 7.13
N ARG A 312 14.15 43.60 6.84
CA ARG A 312 14.96 44.46 7.70
C ARG A 312 15.61 45.53 6.86
N ASP A 313 15.44 46.78 7.26
CA ASP A 313 16.03 47.95 6.62
C ASP A 313 16.74 48.79 7.68
N LEU A 314 18.01 49.09 7.42
CA LEU A 314 18.81 49.95 8.28
C LEU A 314 19.65 50.88 7.40
N GLY A 315 19.50 52.18 7.61
CA GLY A 315 20.21 53.16 6.82
C GLY A 315 20.33 54.51 7.49
N VAL A 316 21.26 55.31 6.96
CA VAL A 316 21.51 56.68 7.39
C VAL A 316 21.43 57.58 6.17
N ARG A 317 20.67 58.67 6.29
CA ARG A 317 20.62 59.74 5.30
C ARG A 317 21.38 60.94 5.84
N LEU A 318 22.33 61.43 5.03
CA LEU A 318 23.10 62.63 5.31
C LEU A 318 22.78 63.69 4.26
N GLY A 319 22.37 64.87 4.72
CA GLY A 319 22.05 66.01 3.87
C GLY A 319 22.78 67.26 4.30
N PHE A 320 23.29 68.05 3.35
CA PHE A 320 23.87 69.36 3.61
C PHE A 320 23.15 70.41 2.76
N GLY A 321 22.66 71.46 3.40
CA GLY A 321 21.99 72.58 2.73
C GLY A 321 22.69 73.90 2.98
N SER A 322 22.75 74.77 1.95
CA SER A 322 23.27 76.13 2.06
C SER A 322 22.40 77.11 1.27
N ARG A 323 22.06 78.24 1.89
CA ARG A 323 21.23 79.32 1.30
C ARG A 323 21.93 80.05 0.16
N LYS A 324 23.26 79.98 0.09
CA LYS A 324 24.04 80.50 -1.04
C LYS A 324 24.63 79.32 -1.83
N PRO A 325 24.32 79.16 -3.14
CA PRO A 325 24.95 78.14 -3.95
C PRO A 325 26.45 78.41 -4.07
N TRP A 326 27.26 77.37 -3.91
CA TRP A 326 28.71 77.47 -4.13
C TRP A 326 28.95 77.50 -5.65
N SER A 327 29.19 78.70 -6.19
CA SER A 327 29.52 78.89 -7.60
C SER A 327 31.04 78.71 -7.76
N ILE A 328 31.46 77.73 -8.56
CA ILE A 328 32.85 77.70 -9.05
C ILE A 328 32.87 78.52 -10.34
N ASN A 329 33.50 79.69 -10.26
CA ASN A 329 33.56 80.75 -11.28
C ASN A 329 32.24 81.48 -11.56
N ASN A 330 32.39 82.71 -12.10
CA ASN A 330 31.35 83.64 -12.51
C ASN A 330 30.53 83.17 -13.75
N GLY A 331 30.50 81.85 -14.00
CA GLY A 331 30.07 81.22 -15.25
C GLY A 331 29.21 79.95 -15.08
N GLY A 332 28.50 79.81 -13.96
CA GLY A 332 27.32 78.94 -13.89
C GLY A 332 27.51 77.47 -13.45
N ALA A 333 28.73 77.01 -13.16
CA ALA A 333 28.91 75.69 -12.56
C ALA A 333 28.65 75.74 -11.04
N LYS A 334 27.45 75.31 -10.63
CA LYS A 334 27.09 75.09 -9.22
C LYS A 334 27.54 73.69 -8.82
N ILE A 335 28.45 73.57 -7.86
CA ILE A 335 28.81 72.27 -7.26
C ILE A 335 28.02 72.13 -5.96
N GLY A 336 27.01 71.26 -5.98
CA GLY A 336 26.17 70.96 -4.83
C GLY A 336 26.21 69.47 -4.51
N PHE A 337 26.51 69.13 -3.26
CA PHE A 337 26.18 67.83 -2.69
C PHE A 337 24.76 67.96 -2.13
N GLY A 338 23.77 67.39 -2.81
CA GLY A 338 22.37 67.35 -2.36
C GLY A 338 21.78 68.72 -2.01
N SER A 339 21.51 69.57 -3.01
CA SER A 339 21.00 70.92 -2.76
C SER A 339 19.50 70.95 -2.47
N SER A 340 19.11 70.93 -1.19
CA SER A 340 17.80 71.45 -0.79
C SER A 340 17.80 72.97 -0.98
N GLU A 341 17.01 73.47 -1.92
CA GLU A 341 16.86 74.91 -2.11
C GLU A 341 16.04 75.51 -0.97
N PHE A 342 16.57 76.56 -0.34
CA PHE A 342 15.73 77.48 0.42
C PHE A 342 14.87 78.24 -0.60
N VAL A 343 13.55 78.11 -0.53
CA VAL A 343 12.65 78.95 -1.33
C VAL A 343 12.86 80.40 -0.88
N ASN A 344 13.37 81.24 -1.78
CA ASN A 344 13.35 82.68 -1.56
C ASN A 344 11.90 83.15 -1.70
N LEU A 345 11.28 83.60 -0.61
CA LEU A 345 10.11 84.46 -0.71
C LEU A 345 10.55 85.71 -1.49
N THR A 346 10.01 85.90 -2.69
CA THR A 346 10.23 87.10 -3.50
C THR A 346 9.85 88.31 -2.66
N PRO A 347 10.67 89.39 -2.60
CA PRO A 347 10.43 90.53 -1.69
C PRO A 347 9.18 91.37 -1.99
N ASN A 348 8.33 90.94 -2.94
CA ASN A 348 7.23 91.73 -3.47
C ASN A 348 5.84 91.12 -3.19
N ALA A 349 5.74 90.22 -2.21
CA ALA A 349 4.45 89.83 -1.67
C ALA A 349 3.85 91.02 -0.89
N THR A 350 3.00 91.78 -1.56
CA THR A 350 2.17 92.83 -0.97
C THR A 350 1.39 92.26 0.22
N THR A 351 1.42 92.97 1.35
CA THR A 351 0.69 92.62 2.58
C THR A 351 -0.76 92.25 2.30
N GLY A 352 -1.15 91.00 2.58
CA GLY A 352 -2.55 90.56 2.57
C GLY A 352 -2.86 89.23 1.87
N GLN A 353 -1.93 88.63 1.13
CA GLN A 353 -2.16 87.33 0.49
C GLN A 353 -1.27 86.25 1.14
N LEU A 354 -1.87 85.48 2.05
CA LEU A 354 -1.29 84.22 2.54
C LEU A 354 -1.54 83.15 1.47
N GLU A 355 -0.63 83.00 0.50
CA GLU A 355 -0.46 81.68 -0.10
C GLU A 355 0.25 80.81 0.93
N VAL A 356 -0.55 80.10 1.73
CA VAL A 356 -0.07 78.97 2.52
C VAL A 356 0.22 77.83 1.52
N GLY A 357 1.33 77.97 0.81
CA GLY A 357 2.03 76.85 0.22
C GLY A 357 2.93 76.28 1.31
N ASP A 358 2.52 75.14 1.86
CA ASP A 358 3.34 74.27 2.72
C ASP A 358 4.77 74.12 2.14
N GLY A 359 5.77 74.74 2.78
CA GLY A 359 7.13 74.70 2.24
C GLY A 359 8.10 75.77 2.75
N LEU A 360 8.40 75.79 4.06
CA LEU A 360 9.62 76.44 4.56
C LEU A 360 10.91 75.65 4.21
N ILE A 361 10.76 74.47 3.60
CA ILE A 361 11.80 73.70 2.92
C ILE A 361 11.11 73.02 1.73
N ASN A 362 11.34 73.47 0.49
CA ASN A 362 10.86 72.71 -0.66
C ASN A 362 11.72 71.46 -0.78
N SER A 363 11.07 70.31 -0.94
CA SER A 363 11.65 68.98 -1.09
C SER A 363 12.60 68.91 -2.30
N MET A 364 13.86 69.27 -2.09
CA MET A 364 14.95 68.93 -3.01
C MET A 364 16.19 68.47 -2.23
N VAL A 365 16.05 67.58 -1.25
CA VAL A 365 17.22 66.77 -0.86
C VAL A 365 17.48 65.82 -2.03
N GLN A 366 18.38 66.18 -2.95
CA GLN A 366 19.00 65.15 -3.78
C GLN A 366 19.86 64.30 -2.85
N ASN A 367 19.28 63.17 -2.48
CA ASN A 367 19.75 62.25 -1.46
C ASN A 367 21.16 61.75 -1.78
N VAL A 368 22.10 61.88 -0.84
CA VAL A 368 23.24 60.95 -0.81
C VAL A 368 22.68 59.64 -0.27
N GLY A 369 22.46 58.68 -1.16
CA GLY A 369 21.69 57.47 -0.87
C GLY A 369 20.20 57.66 -1.13
N GLU A 370 19.80 57.79 -2.40
CA GLU A 370 18.42 57.45 -2.76
C GLU A 370 18.13 56.07 -2.16
N SER A 371 17.18 56.03 -1.22
CA SER A 371 16.47 54.80 -0.91
C SER A 371 16.06 54.23 -2.25
N ALA A 372 16.53 53.04 -2.56
CA ALA A 372 16.00 52.23 -3.64
C ALA A 372 14.49 52.41 -3.60
N GLN A 373 13.89 52.80 -4.74
CA GLN A 373 12.49 52.53 -4.96
C GLN A 373 12.37 51.03 -4.74
N SER A 374 11.90 50.63 -3.56
CA SER A 374 11.51 49.26 -3.31
C SER A 374 10.57 48.93 -4.44
N GLY A 375 10.89 47.88 -5.20
CA GLY A 375 10.06 47.39 -6.27
C GLY A 375 8.59 47.39 -5.85
N SER A 376 7.75 47.70 -6.83
CA SER A 376 6.30 47.64 -6.77
C SER A 376 5.76 46.68 -5.70
N GLY A 377 5.08 47.22 -4.67
CA GLY A 377 4.24 46.43 -3.77
C GLY A 377 4.54 46.57 -2.28
N TYR A 378 3.71 47.36 -1.60
CA TYR A 378 3.39 47.24 -0.17
C TYR A 378 4.45 47.64 0.88
N LEU A 379 4.95 48.88 0.85
CA LEU A 379 5.33 49.60 2.06
C LEU A 379 4.85 51.07 1.97
N PRO A 380 4.23 51.64 3.00
CA PRO A 380 3.78 53.04 2.99
C PRO A 380 4.93 54.00 2.69
N GLN A 381 4.63 55.06 1.95
CA GLN A 381 5.45 56.26 1.69
C GLN A 381 5.82 57.05 2.96
N LYS A 382 5.87 56.40 4.14
CA LYS A 382 6.16 57.01 5.43
C LYS A 382 7.38 56.31 6.04
N PRO A 383 8.43 57.05 6.46
CA PRO A 383 9.53 56.45 7.19
C PRO A 383 8.99 55.79 8.46
N PHE A 384 9.33 54.52 8.67
CA PHE A 384 9.09 53.82 9.92
C PHE A 384 10.34 53.92 10.78
N GLY A 385 10.19 54.30 12.06
CA GLY A 385 11.30 54.36 13.00
C GLY A 385 12.44 55.28 12.55
N SER A 386 12.15 56.55 12.24
CA SER A 386 13.19 57.53 11.92
C SER A 386 13.54 58.45 13.09
N LEU A 387 14.83 58.72 13.25
CA LEU A 387 15.36 59.73 14.16
C LEU A 387 16.15 60.75 13.32
N SER A 388 15.69 62.00 13.29
CA SER A 388 16.36 63.07 12.57
C SER A 388 16.95 64.11 13.50
N MET A 389 18.17 64.54 13.19
CA MET A 389 18.88 65.62 13.86
C MET A 389 19.33 66.62 12.82
N THR A 390 18.99 67.90 13.01
CA THR A 390 19.41 68.98 12.12
C THR A 390 20.19 70.02 12.90
N LEU A 391 21.41 70.30 12.46
CA LEU A 391 22.28 71.33 13.03
C LEU A 391 22.32 72.53 12.09
N PHE A 392 21.97 73.71 12.61
CA PHE A 392 22.06 74.97 11.88
C PHE A 392 23.31 75.75 12.27
N ASN A 393 23.83 76.54 11.34
CA ASN A 393 24.81 77.56 11.70
C ASN A 393 24.14 78.77 12.37
N SER A 394 24.94 79.60 13.05
CA SER A 394 24.45 80.77 13.82
C SER A 394 23.64 81.77 12.99
N GLY A 395 23.89 81.87 11.69
CA GLY A 395 23.14 82.74 10.77
C GLY A 395 21.93 82.11 10.10
N LEU A 396 21.54 80.87 10.46
CA LEU A 396 20.47 80.08 9.82
C LEU A 396 20.57 80.06 8.28
N THR A 397 21.78 80.02 7.76
CA THR A 397 22.08 80.03 6.32
C THR A 397 22.60 78.69 5.82
N ARG A 398 22.98 77.77 6.71
CA ARG A 398 23.46 76.43 6.40
C ARG A 398 22.92 75.44 7.41
N PHE A 399 22.67 74.22 6.97
CA PHE A 399 22.30 73.14 7.86
C PHE A 399 22.97 71.83 7.46
N LEU A 400 23.18 70.99 8.47
CA LEU A 400 23.55 69.59 8.33
C LEU A 400 22.42 68.76 8.91
N ASN A 401 21.89 67.84 8.11
CA ASN A 401 20.83 66.92 8.50
C ASN A 401 21.40 65.49 8.55
N LEU A 402 21.09 64.79 9.64
CA LEU A 402 21.34 63.37 9.84
C LEU A 402 19.99 62.71 10.14
N GLU A 403 19.59 61.73 9.35
CA GLU A 403 18.41 60.92 9.61
C GLU A 403 18.79 59.44 9.66
N LEU A 404 18.57 58.82 10.82
CA LEU A 404 18.68 57.37 11.00
C LEU A 404 17.32 56.75 10.72
N GLN A 405 17.29 55.68 9.91
CA GLN A 405 16.09 54.91 9.61
C GLN A 405 16.34 53.44 9.98
N ALA A 406 15.43 52.85 10.75
CA ALA A 406 15.49 51.45 11.13
C ALA A 406 14.10 50.81 11.12
N LEU A 407 13.97 49.69 10.41
CA LEU A 407 12.75 48.89 10.30
C LEU A 407 13.10 47.40 10.39
N GLU A 408 12.36 46.67 11.20
CA GLU A 408 12.30 45.21 11.16
C GLU A 408 10.83 44.78 11.13
N SER A 409 10.48 43.92 10.18
CA SER A 409 9.12 43.43 9.95
C SER A 409 9.12 41.92 9.80
N ASP A 410 8.24 41.25 10.55
CA ASP A 410 7.99 39.80 10.47
C ASP A 410 6.50 39.57 10.17
N GLY A 411 6.23 39.01 9.00
CA GLY A 411 4.90 38.64 8.51
C GLY A 411 4.76 37.12 8.46
N ARG A 412 3.64 36.59 8.98
CA ARG A 412 3.34 35.16 8.95
C ARG A 412 1.90 34.95 8.49
N GLY A 413 1.71 34.04 7.54
CA GLY A 413 0.41 33.66 7.00
C GLY A 413 0.28 32.14 6.90
N ARG A 414 -0.93 31.61 7.12
CA ARG A 414 -1.24 30.20 6.93
C ARG A 414 -2.62 30.05 6.31
N VAL A 415 -2.70 29.32 5.19
CA VAL A 415 -3.93 29.02 4.46
C VAL A 415 -4.12 27.51 4.45
N VAL A 416 -5.32 27.04 4.81
CA VAL A 416 -5.67 25.62 4.78
C VAL A 416 -6.90 25.43 3.90
N SER A 417 -6.81 24.53 2.94
CA SER A 417 -7.92 24.14 2.07
C SER A 417 -8.19 22.65 2.25
N SER A 418 -9.43 22.25 2.53
CA SER A 418 -9.80 20.87 2.87
C SER A 418 -10.94 20.31 2.03
N PRO A 419 -10.73 20.00 0.73
CA PRO A 419 -11.75 19.36 -0.10
C PRO A 419 -12.01 17.92 0.36
N ARG A 420 -13.29 17.51 0.30
CA ARG A 420 -13.76 16.19 0.72
C ARG A 420 -14.71 15.62 -0.33
N VAL A 421 -14.56 14.34 -0.64
CA VAL A 421 -15.41 13.64 -1.62
C VAL A 421 -15.66 12.20 -1.18
N LEU A 422 -16.89 11.73 -1.38
CA LEU A 422 -17.32 10.35 -1.11
C LEU A 422 -17.50 9.65 -2.46
N THR A 423 -16.91 8.47 -2.63
CA THR A 423 -17.06 7.68 -3.85
C THR A 423 -17.08 6.18 -3.56
N ALA A 424 -17.58 5.39 -4.50
CA ALA A 424 -17.53 3.93 -4.42
C ALA A 424 -16.13 3.41 -4.78
N ASN A 425 -15.82 2.18 -4.35
CA ASN A 425 -14.61 1.47 -4.76
C ASN A 425 -14.47 1.43 -6.29
N GLN A 426 -13.27 1.73 -6.81
CA GLN A 426 -12.92 1.78 -8.23
C GLN A 426 -13.63 2.85 -9.08
N VAL A 427 -14.42 3.74 -8.48
CA VAL A 427 -15.12 4.83 -9.17
C VAL A 427 -14.37 6.15 -8.97
N GLU A 428 -14.01 6.80 -10.08
CA GLU A 428 -13.40 8.14 -10.05
C GLU A 428 -14.44 9.18 -9.59
N ALA A 429 -14.02 10.05 -8.68
CA ALA A 429 -14.79 11.21 -8.26
C ALA A 429 -13.93 12.46 -8.29
N SER A 430 -14.55 13.60 -8.60
CA SER A 430 -13.90 14.90 -8.56
C SER A 430 -14.77 15.95 -7.87
N ILE A 431 -14.11 16.91 -7.24
CA ILE A 431 -14.72 18.12 -6.68
C ILE A 431 -13.88 19.32 -7.11
N GLU A 432 -14.53 20.36 -7.64
CA GLU A 432 -13.88 21.57 -8.13
C GLU A 432 -14.58 22.81 -7.56
N GLN A 433 -13.80 23.81 -7.12
CA GLN A 433 -14.30 25.11 -6.68
C GLN A 433 -13.41 26.22 -7.24
N GLY A 434 -13.96 27.16 -7.99
CA GLY A 434 -13.19 28.30 -8.49
C GLY A 434 -13.96 29.18 -9.45
N LYS A 435 -13.23 29.82 -10.36
CA LYS A 435 -13.78 30.77 -11.34
C LYS A 435 -13.15 30.52 -12.70
N GLU A 436 -13.88 30.88 -13.75
CA GLU A 436 -13.36 30.89 -15.11
C GLU A 436 -12.93 32.30 -15.50
N VAL A 437 -11.70 32.43 -15.99
CA VAL A 437 -11.12 33.70 -16.44
C VAL A 437 -11.16 33.74 -17.97
N PRO A 438 -11.79 34.77 -18.58
CA PRO A 438 -11.82 34.91 -20.03
C PRO A 438 -10.48 35.43 -20.57
N TYR A 439 -9.98 34.76 -21.61
CA TYR A 439 -8.80 35.14 -22.39
C TYR A 439 -9.24 35.46 -23.81
N GLN A 440 -8.74 36.55 -24.37
CA GLN A 440 -8.97 36.90 -25.77
C GLN A 440 -7.91 36.21 -26.63
N GLU A 441 -8.34 35.41 -27.60
CA GLU A 441 -7.50 34.72 -28.57
C GLU A 441 -7.80 35.24 -29.98
N SER A 442 -6.75 35.44 -30.77
CA SER A 442 -6.90 35.79 -32.19
C SER A 442 -7.25 34.54 -32.99
N THR A 443 -8.42 34.53 -33.63
CA THR A 443 -8.79 33.44 -34.55
C THR A 443 -8.02 33.58 -35.88
N SER A 444 -7.92 32.49 -36.63
CA SER A 444 -7.31 32.46 -37.97
C SER A 444 -7.96 33.43 -38.96
N SER A 445 -9.18 33.89 -38.67
CA SER A 445 -9.96 34.85 -39.48
C SER A 445 -9.70 36.31 -39.11
N GLY A 446 -8.85 36.59 -38.11
CA GLY A 446 -8.62 37.94 -37.58
C GLY A 446 -9.68 38.45 -36.61
N ALA A 447 -10.70 37.64 -36.30
CA ALA A 447 -11.71 37.96 -35.28
C ALA A 447 -11.22 37.56 -33.88
N THR A 448 -11.61 38.32 -32.85
CA THR A 448 -11.33 38.00 -31.45
C THR A 448 -12.29 36.93 -30.95
N SER A 449 -11.78 35.80 -30.47
CA SER A 449 -12.55 34.78 -29.73
C SER A 449 -12.25 34.87 -28.24
N VAL A 450 -13.22 34.53 -27.39
CA VAL A 450 -13.01 34.50 -25.93
C VAL A 450 -12.95 33.04 -25.48
N SER A 451 -11.81 32.64 -24.91
CA SER A 451 -11.53 31.31 -24.36
C SER A 451 -11.53 31.39 -22.83
N PHE A 452 -12.30 30.52 -22.17
CA PHE A 452 -12.36 30.50 -20.70
C PHE A 452 -11.34 29.52 -20.15
N LYS A 453 -10.41 30.00 -19.31
CA LYS A 453 -9.50 29.14 -18.55
C LYS A 453 -9.97 29.05 -17.10
N LYS A 454 -10.05 27.83 -16.59
CA LYS A 454 -10.41 27.56 -15.20
C LYS A 454 -9.25 27.93 -14.28
N ALA A 455 -9.57 28.61 -13.18
CA ALA A 455 -8.71 28.77 -12.02
C ALA A 455 -9.46 28.19 -10.81
N VAL A 456 -9.21 26.92 -10.51
CA VAL A 456 -9.95 26.15 -9.52
C VAL A 456 -9.05 25.51 -8.47
N LEU A 457 -9.61 25.27 -7.29
CA LEU A 457 -9.16 24.23 -6.40
C LEU A 457 -9.90 22.95 -6.79
N SER A 458 -9.18 21.92 -7.23
CA SER A 458 -9.74 20.63 -7.58
C SER A 458 -9.08 19.47 -6.85
N LEU A 459 -9.89 18.49 -6.50
CA LEU A 459 -9.47 17.18 -6.03
C LEU A 459 -10.14 16.14 -6.92
N LYS A 460 -9.33 15.38 -7.66
CA LYS A 460 -9.76 14.19 -8.41
C LYS A 460 -9.13 12.97 -7.78
N VAL A 461 -9.92 11.93 -7.53
CA VAL A 461 -9.45 10.72 -6.87
C VAL A 461 -10.18 9.48 -7.39
N LYS A 462 -9.42 8.40 -7.53
CA LYS A 462 -9.95 7.06 -7.77
C LYS A 462 -9.42 6.11 -6.69
N PRO A 463 -10.27 5.62 -5.78
CA PRO A 463 -9.84 4.70 -4.75
C PRO A 463 -9.97 3.24 -5.20
N GLN A 464 -9.09 2.39 -4.67
CA GLN A 464 -9.16 0.94 -4.77
C GLN A 464 -8.87 0.32 -3.41
N ILE A 465 -9.81 -0.47 -2.90
CA ILE A 465 -9.68 -1.18 -1.63
C ILE A 465 -9.01 -2.54 -1.91
N THR A 466 -7.89 -2.78 -1.23
CA THR A 466 -7.19 -4.07 -1.25
C THR A 466 -7.86 -5.09 -0.32
N PRO A 467 -7.67 -6.41 -0.52
CA PRO A 467 -8.19 -7.44 0.37
C PRO A 467 -7.79 -7.26 1.84
N ASP A 468 -6.57 -6.74 2.08
CA ASP A 468 -6.03 -6.47 3.42
C ASP A 468 -6.63 -5.21 4.08
N GLY A 469 -7.56 -4.52 3.40
CA GLY A 469 -8.23 -3.32 3.94
C GLY A 469 -7.45 -2.01 3.78
N ARG A 470 -6.32 -2.01 3.07
CA ARG A 470 -5.60 -0.80 2.65
C ARG A 470 -6.23 -0.18 1.40
N LEU A 471 -6.02 1.12 1.21
CA LEU A 471 -6.53 1.87 0.07
C LEU A 471 -5.39 2.32 -0.84
N GLN A 472 -5.44 1.87 -2.09
CA GLN A 472 -4.63 2.43 -3.17
C GLN A 472 -5.42 3.60 -3.77
N LEU A 473 -4.83 4.78 -3.81
CA LEU A 473 -5.49 5.99 -4.29
C LEU A 473 -4.67 6.58 -5.44
N SER A 474 -5.30 6.76 -6.60
CA SER A 474 -4.79 7.63 -7.66
C SER A 474 -5.38 9.02 -7.42
N ILE A 475 -4.54 9.99 -7.07
CA ILE A 475 -4.99 11.32 -6.64
C ILE A 475 -4.34 12.39 -7.53
N GLU A 476 -5.15 13.36 -7.93
CA GLU A 476 -4.73 14.59 -8.56
C GLU A 476 -5.32 15.77 -7.79
N VAL A 477 -4.45 16.61 -7.26
CA VAL A 477 -4.81 17.82 -6.52
C VAL A 477 -4.28 19.01 -7.28
N ASN A 478 -5.16 19.93 -7.64
CA ASN A 478 -4.79 21.16 -8.31
C ASN A 478 -5.32 22.37 -7.53
N LYS A 479 -4.50 23.41 -7.40
CA LYS A 479 -4.82 24.67 -6.74
C LYS A 479 -4.31 25.82 -7.58
N ASP A 480 -5.26 26.52 -8.19
CA ASP A 480 -4.96 27.68 -9.01
C ASP A 480 -5.24 28.99 -8.27
N ARG A 481 -4.45 30.01 -8.61
CA ARG A 481 -4.65 31.38 -8.13
C ARG A 481 -4.49 32.37 -9.28
N VAL A 482 -5.46 33.26 -9.43
CA VAL A 482 -5.43 34.34 -10.43
C VAL A 482 -4.65 35.52 -9.83
N LEU A 483 -3.56 35.93 -10.49
CA LEU A 483 -2.74 37.07 -10.08
C LEU A 483 -3.18 38.31 -10.86
N ARG A 484 -4.04 39.14 -10.26
CA ARG A 484 -4.58 40.34 -10.96
C ARG A 484 -3.57 41.48 -11.04
N GLU A 485 -2.68 41.53 -10.07
CA GLU A 485 -1.58 42.47 -9.92
C GLU A 485 -0.53 42.34 -11.04
N GLU A 486 -0.41 41.16 -11.64
CA GLU A 486 0.53 40.85 -12.74
C GLU A 486 -0.16 40.85 -14.11
N ALA A 487 -1.37 41.42 -14.22
CA ALA A 487 -2.12 41.40 -15.46
C ALA A 487 -1.43 42.22 -16.56
N LEU A 488 -1.14 41.57 -17.69
CA LEU A 488 -0.67 42.22 -18.91
C LEU A 488 -1.87 42.45 -19.83
N PHE A 489 -2.06 43.68 -20.33
CA PHE A 489 -3.21 44.03 -21.18
C PHE A 489 -4.57 43.64 -20.57
N ASN A 490 -4.72 43.78 -19.24
CA ASN A 490 -5.91 43.38 -18.49
C ASN A 490 -6.22 41.87 -18.49
N VAL A 491 -5.22 41.04 -18.86
CA VAL A 491 -5.28 39.58 -18.82
C VAL A 491 -4.38 39.08 -17.69
N PRO A 492 -4.94 38.57 -16.58
CA PRO A 492 -4.15 38.09 -15.45
C PRO A 492 -3.53 36.71 -15.73
N PRO A 493 -2.27 36.44 -15.32
CA PRO A 493 -1.74 35.08 -15.29
C PRO A 493 -2.41 34.23 -14.21
N ILE A 494 -2.39 32.90 -14.40
CA ILE A 494 -2.89 31.92 -13.43
C ILE A 494 -1.68 31.14 -12.89
N GLU A 495 -1.41 31.32 -11.60
CA GLU A 495 -0.47 30.51 -10.85
C GLU A 495 -1.10 29.14 -10.58
N THR A 496 -0.45 28.06 -11.04
CA THR A 496 -0.98 26.69 -10.96
C THR A 496 -0.10 25.84 -10.07
N LYS A 497 -0.68 25.18 -9.06
CA LYS A 497 0.00 24.19 -8.21
C LYS A 497 -0.70 22.84 -8.41
N ASN A 498 -0.04 21.87 -9.06
CA ASN A 498 -0.62 20.54 -9.34
C ASN A 498 0.25 19.42 -8.75
N VAL A 499 -0.39 18.44 -8.12
CA VAL A 499 0.22 17.24 -7.57
C VAL A 499 -0.57 16.02 -8.05
N LYS A 500 0.09 15.14 -8.80
CA LYS A 500 -0.46 13.84 -9.22
C LYS A 500 0.38 12.73 -8.64
N SER A 501 -0.24 11.80 -7.93
CA SER A 501 0.46 10.70 -7.28
C SER A 501 -0.45 9.49 -7.10
N GLU A 502 0.18 8.34 -6.91
CA GLU A 502 -0.46 7.09 -6.58
C GLU A 502 0.15 6.55 -5.29
N VAL A 503 -0.68 6.33 -4.28
CA VAL A 503 -0.23 6.00 -2.92
C VAL A 503 -1.08 4.90 -2.31
N LEU A 504 -0.45 4.01 -1.55
CA LEU A 504 -1.10 2.98 -0.74
C LEU A 504 -1.13 3.44 0.72
N ILE A 505 -2.32 3.59 1.30
CA ILE A 505 -2.54 4.13 2.64
C ILE A 505 -3.45 3.20 3.44
N GLU A 506 -3.26 3.14 4.76
CA GLU A 506 -4.15 2.43 5.66
C GLU A 506 -5.49 3.16 5.85
N ASN A 507 -6.56 2.44 6.20
CA ASN A 507 -7.87 3.03 6.45
C ASN A 507 -7.81 4.02 7.63
N GLY A 508 -8.10 5.30 7.37
CA GLY A 508 -8.04 6.37 8.36
C GLY A 508 -6.64 6.96 8.59
N GLY A 509 -5.60 6.39 7.97
CA GLY A 509 -4.24 6.94 8.02
C GLY A 509 -4.11 8.22 7.19
N THR A 510 -3.20 9.11 7.59
CA THR A 510 -2.87 10.32 6.82
C THR A 510 -1.48 10.18 6.22
N VAL A 511 -1.34 10.45 4.93
CA VAL A 511 -0.04 10.49 4.25
C VAL A 511 0.20 11.89 3.67
N VAL A 512 1.47 12.31 3.66
CA VAL A 512 1.92 13.47 2.88
C VAL A 512 2.22 12.98 1.47
N ILE A 513 1.45 13.44 0.49
CA ILE A 513 1.62 13.03 -0.91
C ILE A 513 2.71 13.87 -1.60
N GLY A 514 2.89 15.11 -1.15
CA GLY A 514 3.91 15.99 -1.68
C GLY A 514 3.91 17.36 -1.01
N GLY A 515 4.93 18.15 -1.36
CA GLY A 515 5.08 19.52 -0.91
C GLY A 515 6.14 20.28 -1.70
N ILE A 516 6.14 21.59 -1.55
CA ILE A 516 7.09 22.51 -2.18
C ILE A 516 7.57 23.48 -1.10
N TYR A 517 8.89 23.58 -0.93
CA TYR A 517 9.53 24.58 -0.08
C TYR A 517 10.30 25.55 -0.98
N GLU A 518 10.02 26.84 -0.83
CA GLU A 518 10.67 27.93 -1.57
C GLU A 518 11.19 28.95 -0.56
N GLU A 519 12.46 29.33 -0.71
CA GLU A 519 13.08 30.39 0.07
C GLU A 519 13.82 31.35 -0.86
N GLU A 520 13.45 32.62 -0.80
CA GLU A 520 14.05 33.70 -1.56
C GLU A 520 14.66 34.69 -0.57
N GLU A 521 15.99 34.82 -0.59
CA GLU A 521 16.71 35.82 0.18
C GLU A 521 17.32 36.87 -0.75
N SER A 522 17.03 38.14 -0.47
CA SER A 522 17.62 39.29 -1.14
C SER A 522 18.30 40.18 -0.12
N THR A 523 19.58 40.49 -0.36
CA THR A 523 20.35 41.44 0.45
C THR A 523 20.91 42.51 -0.48
N GLY A 524 20.50 43.76 -0.27
CA GLY A 524 20.99 44.93 -0.97
C GLY A 524 21.82 45.80 -0.03
N GLU A 525 22.98 46.27 -0.50
CA GLU A 525 23.82 47.22 0.22
C GLU A 525 24.14 48.40 -0.70
N ASN A 526 23.74 49.60 -0.28
CA ASN A 526 24.12 50.85 -0.94
C ASN A 526 25.10 51.59 -0.04
N LYS A 527 26.27 51.95 -0.55
CA LYS A 527 27.30 52.65 0.25
C LYS A 527 28.02 53.73 -0.52
N VAL A 528 28.53 54.72 0.20
CA VAL A 528 29.45 55.73 -0.34
C VAL A 528 30.83 55.10 -0.49
N PRO A 529 31.47 55.14 -1.69
CA PRO A 529 32.82 54.63 -1.88
C PRO A 529 33.82 55.26 -0.89
N LEU A 530 34.81 54.50 -0.42
CA LEU A 530 35.73 54.82 0.68
C LEU A 530 35.08 54.97 2.06
N LEU A 531 34.09 55.84 2.21
CA LEU A 531 33.53 56.20 3.52
C LEU A 531 32.68 55.09 4.14
N GLY A 532 31.98 54.30 3.32
CA GLY A 532 31.18 53.16 3.77
C GLY A 532 32.00 51.97 4.29
N ASP A 533 33.29 51.91 3.95
CA ASP A 533 34.18 50.79 4.32
C ASP A 533 35.02 51.07 5.59
N VAL A 534 34.89 52.27 6.17
CA VAL A 534 35.61 52.63 7.41
C VAL A 534 35.08 51.79 8.58
N PRO A 535 35.94 51.13 9.39
CA PRO A 535 35.49 50.41 10.57
C PRO A 535 34.71 51.32 11.53
N VAL A 536 33.62 50.80 12.09
CA VAL A 536 32.68 51.52 12.99
C VAL A 536 31.91 52.64 12.27
N LEU A 537 32.60 53.65 11.75
CA LEU A 537 31.99 54.86 11.15
C LEU A 537 31.34 54.62 9.79
N GLY A 538 31.72 53.57 9.06
CA GLY A 538 31.17 53.24 7.74
C GLY A 538 29.67 52.94 7.74
N HIS A 539 29.10 52.54 8.89
CA HIS A 539 27.65 52.37 9.06
C HIS A 539 26.85 53.67 8.85
N LEU A 540 27.48 54.84 9.03
CA LEU A 540 26.85 56.14 8.77
C LEU A 540 26.80 56.50 7.27
N PHE A 541 27.50 55.74 6.44
CA PHE A 541 27.66 55.99 5.01
C PHE A 541 27.20 54.81 4.15
N ARG A 542 26.39 53.91 4.73
CA ARG A 542 25.78 52.77 4.03
C ARG A 542 24.35 52.53 4.46
N SER A 543 23.59 51.85 3.62
CA SER A 543 22.22 51.39 3.84
C SER A 543 22.16 49.91 3.46
N GLU A 544 21.63 49.09 4.36
CA GLU A 544 21.45 47.65 4.16
C GLU A 544 19.96 47.32 4.17
N ASN A 545 19.51 46.61 3.13
CA ASN A 545 18.16 46.09 3.01
C ASN A 545 18.25 44.57 2.89
N LYS A 546 17.58 43.85 3.79
CA LYS A 546 17.50 42.39 3.78
C LYS A 546 16.04 41.95 3.76
N VAL A 547 15.68 41.16 2.75
CA VAL A 547 14.35 40.55 2.61
C VAL A 547 14.51 39.03 2.52
N SER A 548 13.70 38.28 3.25
CA SER A 548 13.64 36.82 3.22
C SER A 548 12.18 36.38 3.13
N ASN A 549 11.82 35.73 2.04
CA ASN A 549 10.49 35.19 1.80
C ASN A 549 10.57 33.66 1.77
N ARG A 550 9.84 33.02 2.69
CA ARG A 550 9.72 31.56 2.77
C ARG A 550 8.29 31.14 2.51
N ARG A 551 8.10 30.16 1.63
CA ARG A 551 6.80 29.59 1.30
C ARG A 551 6.89 28.07 1.38
N GLU A 552 5.92 27.46 2.04
CA GLU A 552 5.82 26.01 2.17
C GLU A 552 4.41 25.56 1.80
N LEU A 553 4.31 24.62 0.87
CA LEU A 553 3.08 23.95 0.49
C LEU A 553 3.20 22.47 0.89
N LEU A 554 2.20 21.95 1.60
CA LEU A 554 2.09 20.53 1.92
C LEU A 554 0.70 20.02 1.56
N VAL A 555 0.64 18.84 0.94
CA VAL A 555 -0.60 18.15 0.57
C VAL A 555 -0.71 16.85 1.35
N PHE A 556 -1.69 16.80 2.24
CA PHE A 556 -2.03 15.63 3.03
C PHE A 556 -3.30 14.97 2.49
N VAL A 557 -3.38 13.65 2.56
CA VAL A 557 -4.60 12.92 2.23
C VAL A 557 -4.91 11.87 3.27
N THR A 558 -6.19 11.77 3.62
CA THR A 558 -6.72 10.83 4.61
C THR A 558 -7.96 10.12 4.02
N PRO A 559 -7.84 8.87 3.58
CA PRO A 559 -8.99 8.06 3.19
C PRO A 559 -9.67 7.44 4.42
N ARG A 560 -10.99 7.26 4.35
CA ARG A 560 -11.79 6.50 5.32
C ARG A 560 -12.81 5.63 4.59
N ILE A 561 -12.81 4.34 4.85
CA ILE A 561 -13.85 3.44 4.36
C ILE A 561 -15.11 3.67 5.21
N VAL A 562 -16.22 4.01 4.56
CA VAL A 562 -17.50 4.19 5.23
C VAL A 562 -18.13 2.81 5.39
N SER A 563 -18.31 2.38 6.64
CA SER A 563 -19.11 1.21 6.96
C SER A 563 -20.60 1.58 7.04
N ASP A 564 -21.46 0.68 6.56
CA ASP A 564 -22.91 0.85 6.39
C ASP A 564 -23.67 1.31 7.65
N ALA A 565 -23.09 1.14 8.84
CA ALA A 565 -23.68 1.60 10.11
C ALA A 565 -23.76 3.14 10.27
N LEU A 566 -23.12 3.92 9.39
CA LEU A 566 -23.04 5.39 9.49
C LEU A 566 -23.96 6.15 8.53
N THR A 567 -24.72 5.47 7.67
CA THR A 567 -25.62 6.08 6.68
C THR A 567 -27.08 6.21 7.17
N LEU A 568 -27.40 5.68 8.36
CA LEU A 568 -28.75 5.67 8.96
C LEU A 568 -28.98 6.74 10.05
N ARG A 569 -28.27 7.88 10.03
CA ARG A 569 -28.48 8.97 10.99
C ARG A 569 -28.77 10.31 10.35
#